data_AF-A0A3A5QCH9-F1
#
_entry.id   AF-A0A3A5QCH9-F1
#
_cell.length_a   1.000
_cell.length_b   1.000
_cell.length_c   1.000
_cell.angle_alpha   90.00
_cell.angle_beta   90.00
_cell.angle_gamma   90.00
#
_symmetry.space_group_name_H-M   'P 1'
#
loop_
_entity.id
_entity.type
_entity.pdbx_description
1 polymer ?
#
loop_
_entity_poly.entity_id
_entity_poly.type
_entity_poly.pdbx_seq_one_letter_code
_entity_poly.pdbx_strand_id
1 'polypeptide(L)'
;MKTEKILPETLLQLMLNVFGAAPDFVYKSGIQPFLMEIGGREFYIYVKNLSSAYFKTRPDTTRAQLPVREDFEEIKLSAIPFVFLGYDSVNDVIVCWNYHTAKQRLNERKSVSFYSRSYFQEEVVSGEFLRKELKNGDTPVLFKRKDIITFFRSIDSFFGKPTGSEDVKDIIVDGKINNITDKTLLQKLKPLLNTDTPHTLEAIKVTQQYYGDLPQMKFRDWANLVKNVQFSVSNEEMKCDHK
;
A
#
# COMPACT_ATOMS: atom_id res chain seq x y z
N MET A 1 -32.47 1.76 -2.17
CA MET A 1 -32.93 0.95 -1.03
C MET A 1 -32.05 1.25 0.17
N LYS A 2 -32.60 1.33 1.39
CA LYS A 2 -31.77 1.37 2.61
C LYS A 2 -31.21 -0.04 2.80
N THR A 3 -29.95 -0.25 2.44
CA THR A 3 -29.26 -1.49 2.75
C THR A 3 -29.11 -1.57 4.27
N GLU A 4 -29.60 -2.64 4.89
CA GLU A 4 -29.43 -2.84 6.33
C GLU A 4 -27.94 -2.90 6.66
N LYS A 5 -27.55 -2.19 7.72
CA LYS A 5 -26.16 -2.12 8.15
C LYS A 5 -25.77 -3.46 8.76
N ILE A 6 -24.87 -4.17 8.09
CA ILE A 6 -24.34 -5.45 8.58
C ILE A 6 -23.49 -5.19 9.83
N LEU A 7 -23.68 -6.01 10.87
CA LEU A 7 -22.94 -5.89 12.12
C LEU A 7 -21.46 -6.28 11.94
N PRO A 8 -20.53 -5.71 12.73
CA PRO A 8 -19.10 -6.02 12.68
C PRO A 8 -18.77 -7.52 12.71
N GLU A 9 -19.46 -8.27 13.56
CA GLU A 9 -19.30 -9.71 13.76
C GLU A 9 -19.75 -10.47 12.50
N THR A 10 -20.86 -10.05 11.89
CA THR A 10 -21.35 -10.64 10.65
C THR A 10 -20.41 -10.33 9.49
N LEU A 11 -19.83 -9.12 9.42
CA LEU A 11 -18.80 -8.79 8.42
C LEU A 11 -17.57 -9.68 8.58
N LEU A 12 -17.11 -9.92 9.81
CA LEU A 12 -16.02 -10.86 10.09
C LEU A 12 -16.38 -12.25 9.56
N GLN A 13 -17.53 -12.81 9.94
CA GLN A 13 -17.95 -14.15 9.50
C GLN A 13 -18.06 -14.26 7.97
N LEU A 14 -18.56 -13.23 7.29
CA LEU A 14 -18.63 -13.20 5.82
C LEU A 14 -17.25 -13.28 5.16
N MET A 15 -16.22 -12.68 5.77
CA MET A 15 -14.84 -12.79 5.29
C MET A 15 -14.23 -14.15 5.63
N LEU A 16 -14.38 -14.60 6.88
CA LEU A 16 -13.85 -15.89 7.35
C LEU A 16 -14.42 -17.07 6.56
N ASN A 17 -15.69 -17.02 6.15
CA ASN A 17 -16.31 -18.05 5.32
C ASN A 17 -15.62 -18.22 3.95
N VAL A 18 -14.98 -17.17 3.42
CA VAL A 18 -14.22 -17.27 2.18
C VAL A 18 -12.77 -17.63 2.49
N PHE A 19 -12.13 -16.94 3.43
CA PHE A 19 -10.73 -17.21 3.79
C PHE A 19 -10.50 -18.64 4.28
N GLY A 20 -11.45 -19.22 5.01
CA GLY A 20 -11.37 -20.59 5.51
C GLY A 20 -11.33 -21.67 4.43
N ALA A 21 -11.57 -21.32 3.16
CA ALA A 21 -11.35 -22.22 2.04
C ALA A 21 -9.86 -22.35 1.63
N ALA A 22 -9.00 -21.44 2.08
CA ALA A 22 -7.56 -21.50 1.84
C ALA A 22 -6.87 -22.38 2.90
N PRO A 23 -6.08 -23.40 2.51
CA PRO A 23 -5.43 -24.30 3.47
C PRO A 23 -4.34 -23.62 4.31
N ASP A 24 -3.79 -22.51 3.81
CA ASP A 24 -2.75 -21.71 4.43
C ASP A 24 -3.30 -20.50 5.22
N PHE A 25 -4.62 -20.41 5.41
CA PHE A 25 -5.24 -19.35 6.17
C PHE A 25 -5.25 -19.64 7.68
N VAL A 26 -4.88 -18.63 8.47
CA VAL A 26 -4.96 -18.66 9.93
C VAL A 26 -5.61 -17.38 10.44
N TYR A 27 -6.75 -17.51 11.12
CA TYR A 27 -7.32 -16.43 11.92
C TYR A 27 -6.61 -16.37 13.29
N LYS A 28 -6.19 -15.18 13.72
CA LYS A 28 -5.46 -15.00 14.98
C LYS A 28 -6.30 -14.36 16.08
N SER A 29 -6.91 -13.21 15.82
CA SER A 29 -7.69 -12.48 16.85
C SER A 29 -8.51 -11.32 16.26
N GLY A 30 -9.38 -10.72 17.07
CA GLY A 30 -10.08 -9.46 16.77
C GLY A 30 -11.38 -9.59 15.97
N ILE A 31 -12.06 -8.47 15.77
CA ILE A 31 -13.34 -8.41 15.02
C ILE A 31 -13.27 -7.31 13.96
N GLN A 32 -13.04 -6.07 14.39
CA GLN A 32 -12.83 -4.92 13.53
C GLN A 32 -11.86 -3.95 14.23
N PRO A 33 -10.54 -4.01 13.96
CA PRO A 33 -9.89 -4.89 12.98
C PRO A 33 -9.74 -6.32 13.51
N PHE A 34 -9.52 -7.27 12.60
CA PHE A 34 -9.09 -8.62 12.93
C PHE A 34 -7.71 -8.91 12.33
N LEU A 35 -6.91 -9.71 13.03
CA LEU A 35 -5.59 -10.17 12.60
C LEU A 35 -5.71 -11.56 11.98
N MET A 36 -5.12 -11.72 10.81
CA MET A 36 -5.06 -12.99 10.10
C MET A 36 -3.69 -13.19 9.43
N GLU A 37 -3.42 -14.42 9.01
CA GLU A 37 -2.29 -14.80 8.17
C GLU A 37 -2.78 -15.59 6.95
N ILE A 38 -2.19 -15.33 5.80
CA ILE A 38 -2.37 -16.11 4.57
C ILE A 38 -1.10 -16.01 3.73
N GLY A 39 -0.66 -17.11 3.10
CA GLY A 39 0.60 -17.15 2.36
C GLY A 39 1.83 -16.83 3.21
N GLY A 40 1.80 -17.12 4.52
CA GLY A 40 2.88 -16.82 5.46
C GLY A 40 3.05 -15.32 5.78
N ARG A 41 2.07 -14.47 5.44
CA ARG A 41 2.08 -13.04 5.73
C ARG A 41 0.88 -12.64 6.57
N GLU A 42 1.14 -11.86 7.61
CA GLU A 42 0.12 -11.31 8.49
C GLU A 42 -0.52 -10.05 7.91
N PHE A 43 -1.79 -9.84 8.23
CA PHE A 43 -2.55 -8.64 7.87
C PHE A 43 -3.53 -8.27 8.98
N TYR A 44 -3.61 -6.97 9.31
CA TYR A 44 -4.75 -6.40 10.02
C TYR A 44 -5.83 -6.01 9.00
N ILE A 45 -7.02 -6.58 9.13
CA ILE A 45 -8.13 -6.34 8.22
C ILE A 45 -9.22 -5.55 8.95
N TYR A 46 -9.66 -4.45 8.35
CA TYR A 46 -10.80 -3.67 8.83
C TYR A 46 -11.83 -3.51 7.73
N VAL A 47 -13.03 -4.04 7.95
CA VAL A 47 -14.13 -4.05 6.99
C VAL A 47 -15.27 -3.16 7.48
N LYS A 48 -15.79 -2.33 6.59
CA LYS A 48 -16.98 -1.51 6.84
C LYS A 48 -18.00 -1.71 5.73
N ASN A 49 -19.28 -1.58 6.08
CA ASN A 49 -20.33 -1.44 5.08
C ASN A 49 -20.05 -0.21 4.20
N LEU A 50 -20.18 -0.38 2.88
CA LEU A 50 -20.31 0.74 1.97
C LEU A 50 -21.70 1.35 2.12
N SER A 51 -21.75 2.67 2.21
CA SER A 51 -23.00 3.42 2.29
C SER A 51 -22.95 4.62 1.35
N SER A 52 -24.10 5.22 1.05
CA SER A 52 -24.13 6.51 0.34
C SER A 52 -23.27 7.56 1.07
N ALA A 53 -22.58 8.40 0.30
CA ALA A 53 -21.89 9.58 0.82
C ALA A 53 -22.85 10.77 1.04
N TYR A 54 -24.14 10.62 0.69
CA TYR A 54 -25.20 11.62 0.86
C TYR A 54 -24.98 12.93 0.09
N PHE A 55 -24.19 12.91 -0.99
CA PHE A 55 -24.01 14.07 -1.86
C PHE A 55 -25.21 14.25 -2.79
N LYS A 56 -25.91 15.39 -2.66
CA LYS A 56 -27.08 15.71 -3.50
C LYS A 56 -26.77 15.72 -5.00
N THR A 57 -25.60 16.22 -5.38
CA THR A 57 -25.17 16.35 -6.78
C THR A 57 -24.51 15.09 -7.35
N ARG A 58 -24.20 14.11 -6.49
CA ARG A 58 -23.49 12.86 -6.85
C ARG A 58 -24.07 11.69 -6.05
N PRO A 59 -25.35 11.35 -6.28
CA PRO A 59 -26.10 10.39 -5.44
C PRO A 59 -25.50 8.98 -5.47
N ASP A 60 -24.76 8.68 -6.52
CA ASP A 60 -24.08 7.43 -6.79
C ASP A 60 -22.73 7.29 -6.04
N THR A 61 -22.29 8.33 -5.33
CA THR A 61 -21.07 8.27 -4.51
C THR A 61 -21.30 7.44 -3.27
N THR A 62 -20.50 6.40 -3.10
CA THR A 62 -20.46 5.57 -1.90
C THR A 62 -19.21 5.87 -1.09
N ARG A 63 -19.22 5.52 0.19
CA ARG A 63 -18.06 5.63 1.06
C ARG A 63 -18.03 4.55 2.14
N ALA A 64 -16.84 4.28 2.63
CA ALA A 64 -16.61 3.69 3.94
C ALA A 64 -15.87 4.69 4.83
N GLN A 65 -16.15 4.65 6.14
CA GLN A 65 -15.58 5.58 7.10
C GLN A 65 -14.72 4.84 8.12
N LEU A 66 -13.46 5.28 8.24
CA LEU A 66 -12.49 4.85 9.22
C LEU A 66 -12.62 5.77 10.46
N PRO A 67 -13.07 5.27 11.62
CA PRO A 67 -13.18 6.05 12.85
C PRO A 67 -11.83 6.14 13.57
N VAL A 68 -11.78 6.91 14.66
CA VAL A 68 -10.69 6.82 15.65
C VAL A 68 -10.90 5.59 16.53
N ARG A 69 -9.81 4.88 16.84
CA ARG A 69 -9.79 3.75 17.79
C ARG A 69 -8.47 3.70 18.54
N GLU A 70 -8.49 3.13 19.74
CA GLU A 70 -7.30 2.97 20.58
C GLU A 70 -6.31 1.96 19.99
N ASP A 71 -6.81 0.84 19.45
CA ASP A 71 -6.01 -0.21 18.81
C ASP A 71 -5.29 0.26 17.52
N PHE A 72 -5.71 1.38 16.93
CA PHE A 72 -5.13 1.87 15.68
C PHE A 72 -3.73 2.48 15.83
N GLU A 73 -3.35 2.97 17.02
CA GLU A 73 -1.98 3.48 17.23
C GLU A 73 -0.94 2.35 17.16
N GLU A 74 -1.19 1.25 17.86
CA GLU A 74 -0.30 0.08 17.83
C GLU A 74 -0.21 -0.51 16.42
N ILE A 75 -1.35 -0.64 15.74
CA ILE A 75 -1.41 -1.15 14.36
C ILE A 75 -0.63 -0.24 13.41
N LYS A 76 -0.76 1.09 13.56
CA LYS A 76 -0.06 2.08 12.73
C LYS A 76 1.45 1.96 12.86
N LEU A 77 1.96 1.71 14.07
CA LEU A 77 3.39 1.54 14.36
C LEU A 77 3.93 0.15 13.99
N SER A 78 3.07 -0.87 13.92
CA SER A 78 3.49 -2.25 13.57
C SER A 78 4.06 -2.35 12.14
N ALA A 79 4.86 -3.38 11.87
CA ALA A 79 5.27 -3.70 10.49
C ALA A 79 4.15 -4.37 9.67
N ILE A 80 3.11 -4.87 10.32
CA ILE A 80 2.03 -5.64 9.69
C ILE A 80 1.14 -4.71 8.85
N PRO A 81 0.86 -5.02 7.57
CA PRO A 81 -0.04 -4.21 6.75
C PRO A 81 -1.44 -4.07 7.36
N PHE A 82 -2.02 -2.88 7.24
CA PHE A 82 -3.42 -2.61 7.59
C PHE A 82 -4.24 -2.42 6.32
N VAL A 83 -5.16 -3.34 6.04
CA VAL A 83 -5.99 -3.33 4.84
C VAL A 83 -7.40 -2.88 5.19
N PHE A 84 -7.81 -1.76 4.61
CA PHE A 84 -9.15 -1.20 4.77
C PHE A 84 -10.08 -1.59 3.62
N LEU A 85 -11.17 -2.27 3.95
CA LEU A 85 -12.14 -2.80 3.00
C LEU A 85 -13.53 -2.17 3.19
N GLY A 86 -14.17 -1.83 2.08
CA GLY A 86 -15.59 -1.49 2.01
C GLY A 86 -16.36 -2.68 1.42
N TYR A 87 -17.43 -3.10 2.08
CA TYR A 87 -18.29 -4.18 1.58
C TYR A 87 -19.64 -3.64 1.11
N ASP A 88 -19.95 -3.88 -0.15
CA ASP A 88 -21.27 -3.68 -0.75
C ASP A 88 -22.01 -5.02 -0.78
N SER A 89 -23.00 -5.16 0.11
CA SER A 89 -23.81 -6.37 0.24
C SER A 89 -24.86 -6.54 -0.85
N VAL A 90 -25.17 -5.50 -1.62
CA VAL A 90 -26.12 -5.59 -2.73
C VAL A 90 -25.49 -6.35 -3.89
N ASN A 91 -24.24 -6.02 -4.24
CA ASN A 91 -23.53 -6.62 -5.36
C ASN A 91 -22.55 -7.75 -4.97
N ASP A 92 -22.41 -8.04 -3.66
CA ASP A 92 -21.38 -8.93 -3.07
C ASP A 92 -19.95 -8.51 -3.50
N VAL A 93 -19.67 -7.21 -3.37
CA VAL A 93 -18.43 -6.57 -3.82
C VAL A 93 -17.63 -6.05 -2.65
N ILE A 94 -16.32 -6.28 -2.70
CA ILE A 94 -15.32 -5.67 -1.84
C ILE A 94 -14.63 -4.56 -2.60
N VAL A 95 -14.45 -3.43 -1.94
CA VAL A 95 -13.65 -2.29 -2.39
C VAL A 95 -12.46 -2.17 -1.45
N CYS A 96 -11.26 -2.36 -1.97
CA CYS A 96 -10.02 -2.13 -1.24
C CYS A 96 -9.40 -0.81 -1.69
N TRP A 97 -9.10 0.08 -0.76
CA TRP A 97 -8.26 1.25 -1.02
C TRP A 97 -6.79 0.89 -0.84
N ASN A 98 -5.88 1.76 -1.31
CA ASN A 98 -4.45 1.56 -1.11
C ASN A 98 -4.15 1.41 0.39
N TYR A 99 -3.72 0.21 0.80
CA TYR A 99 -3.56 -0.14 2.21
C TYR A 99 -2.42 0.64 2.88
N HIS A 100 -1.44 1.12 2.11
CA HIS A 100 -0.39 2.01 2.61
C HIS A 100 -0.96 3.36 3.04
N THR A 101 -1.74 3.97 2.16
CA THR A 101 -2.44 5.24 2.44
C THR A 101 -3.49 5.07 3.53
N ALA A 102 -4.20 3.94 3.56
CA ALA A 102 -5.17 3.66 4.61
C ALA A 102 -4.52 3.58 5.99
N LYS A 103 -3.36 2.92 6.10
CA LYS A 103 -2.60 2.80 7.34
C LYS A 103 -2.08 4.13 7.84
N GLN A 104 -1.51 4.98 6.97
CA GLN A 104 -1.06 6.32 7.35
C GLN A 104 -2.19 7.16 7.95
N ARG A 105 -3.40 7.01 7.40
CA ARG A 105 -4.60 7.77 7.79
C ARG A 105 -5.28 7.28 9.07
N LEU A 106 -4.77 6.22 9.71
CA LEU A 106 -5.25 5.78 11.02
C LEU A 106 -5.12 6.92 12.03
N ASN A 107 -6.22 7.20 12.72
CA ASN A 107 -6.37 8.25 13.74
C ASN A 107 -6.02 9.70 13.33
N GLU A 108 -5.78 9.99 12.04
CA GLU A 108 -5.44 11.35 11.61
C GLU A 108 -6.57 12.37 11.82
N ARG A 109 -7.83 11.92 11.77
CA ARG A 109 -9.03 12.74 11.96
C ARG A 109 -10.11 11.93 12.66
N LYS A 110 -11.08 12.61 13.28
CA LYS A 110 -12.25 12.00 13.94
C LYS A 110 -12.95 10.93 13.09
N SER A 111 -13.04 11.16 11.78
CA SER A 111 -13.47 10.16 10.82
C SER A 111 -12.89 10.45 9.45
N VAL A 112 -12.24 9.45 8.87
CA VAL A 112 -11.64 9.51 7.54
C VAL A 112 -12.55 8.78 6.56
N SER A 113 -12.98 9.47 5.49
CA SER A 113 -13.82 8.87 4.45
C SER A 113 -12.99 8.38 3.27
N PHE A 114 -13.28 7.18 2.81
CA PHE A 114 -12.75 6.61 1.58
C PHE A 114 -13.92 6.37 0.62
N TYR A 115 -13.77 6.87 -0.60
CA TYR A 115 -14.88 6.97 -1.55
C TYR A 115 -14.83 5.88 -2.62
N SER A 116 -15.99 5.60 -3.20
CA SER A 116 -16.17 4.79 -4.41
C SER A 116 -17.46 5.24 -5.13
N ARG A 117 -17.90 4.49 -6.14
CA ARG A 117 -19.15 4.75 -6.88
C ARG A 117 -19.96 3.47 -7.02
N SER A 118 -21.27 3.58 -6.85
CA SER A 118 -22.22 2.45 -6.99
C SER A 118 -22.13 1.78 -8.35
N TYR A 119 -22.09 2.55 -9.44
CA TYR A 119 -21.95 1.99 -10.78
C TYR A 119 -20.63 1.20 -10.97
N PHE A 120 -19.54 1.56 -10.28
CA PHE A 120 -18.33 0.73 -10.29
C PHE A 120 -18.53 -0.61 -9.57
N GLN A 121 -19.37 -0.67 -8.53
CA GLN A 121 -19.68 -1.91 -7.83
C GLN A 121 -20.55 -2.84 -8.70
N GLU A 122 -21.50 -2.27 -9.45
CA GLU A 122 -22.36 -2.99 -10.38
C GLU A 122 -21.57 -3.62 -11.55
N GLU A 123 -20.50 -2.97 -12.00
CA GLU A 123 -19.62 -3.47 -13.08
C GLU A 123 -18.74 -4.67 -12.69
N VAL A 124 -18.60 -5.00 -11.40
CA VAL A 124 -17.66 -6.03 -10.95
C VAL A 124 -18.13 -7.42 -11.34
N VAL A 125 -17.26 -8.15 -12.05
CA VAL A 125 -17.44 -9.55 -12.43
C VAL A 125 -16.56 -10.44 -11.56
N SER A 126 -17.01 -11.67 -11.34
CA SER A 126 -16.25 -12.71 -10.66
C SER A 126 -14.92 -13.00 -11.36
N GLY A 127 -13.85 -13.13 -10.60
CA GLY A 127 -12.50 -13.45 -11.10
C GLY A 127 -11.74 -12.25 -11.66
N GLU A 128 -12.34 -11.06 -11.64
CA GLU A 128 -11.73 -9.82 -12.12
C GLU A 128 -11.44 -8.83 -10.99
N PHE A 129 -10.36 -8.07 -11.15
CA PHE A 129 -9.95 -7.00 -10.23
C PHE A 129 -10.09 -5.65 -10.93
N LEU A 130 -11.21 -4.98 -10.70
CA LEU A 130 -11.54 -3.71 -11.34
C LEU A 130 -10.81 -2.57 -10.63
N ARG A 131 -9.89 -1.90 -11.34
CA ARG A 131 -9.18 -0.71 -10.83
C ARG A 131 -9.84 0.54 -11.37
N LYS A 132 -10.20 1.49 -10.49
CA LYS A 132 -10.85 2.74 -10.90
C LYS A 132 -10.14 3.92 -10.29
N GLU A 133 -9.65 4.82 -11.13
CA GLU A 133 -9.11 6.10 -10.67
C GLU A 133 -10.25 7.05 -10.33
N LEU A 134 -10.19 7.62 -9.12
CA LEU A 134 -11.14 8.61 -8.62
C LEU A 134 -10.59 10.02 -8.83
N LYS A 135 -11.48 11.02 -8.82
CA LYS A 135 -11.11 12.43 -8.99
C LYS A 135 -10.12 12.97 -7.94
N ASN A 136 -10.01 12.31 -6.80
CA ASN A 136 -9.07 12.67 -5.74
C ASN A 136 -7.71 11.94 -5.87
N GLY A 137 -7.48 11.21 -6.97
CA GLY A 137 -6.25 10.44 -7.23
C GLY A 137 -6.24 9.05 -6.57
N ASP A 138 -7.23 8.72 -5.73
CA ASP A 138 -7.32 7.37 -5.17
C ASP A 138 -7.66 6.37 -6.28
N THR A 139 -7.01 5.20 -6.25
CA THR A 139 -7.27 4.11 -7.20
C THR A 139 -7.69 2.83 -6.43
N PRO A 140 -8.92 2.75 -5.91
CA PRO A 140 -9.42 1.52 -5.31
C PRO A 140 -9.45 0.35 -6.29
N VAL A 141 -9.35 -0.86 -5.74
CA VAL A 141 -9.55 -2.13 -6.43
C VAL A 141 -10.86 -2.72 -5.95
N LEU A 142 -11.75 -3.07 -6.88
CA LEU A 142 -13.05 -3.66 -6.62
C LEU A 142 -13.07 -5.11 -7.13
N PHE A 143 -13.62 -6.04 -6.36
CA PHE A 143 -13.67 -7.46 -6.69
C PHE A 143 -14.81 -8.16 -5.94
N LYS A 144 -15.25 -9.34 -6.40
CA LYS A 144 -16.27 -10.11 -5.66
C LYS A 144 -15.68 -10.66 -4.36
N ARG A 145 -16.48 -10.72 -3.30
CA ARG A 145 -16.04 -11.24 -1.99
C ARG A 145 -15.40 -12.64 -2.08
N LYS A 146 -15.90 -13.50 -2.97
CA LYS A 146 -15.33 -14.84 -3.20
C LYS A 146 -13.90 -14.85 -3.77
N ASP A 147 -13.45 -13.75 -4.37
CA ASP A 147 -12.11 -13.62 -4.96
C ASP A 147 -11.08 -13.04 -3.96
N ILE A 148 -11.46 -12.84 -2.70
CA ILE A 148 -10.62 -12.20 -1.68
C ILE A 148 -9.30 -12.94 -1.43
N ILE A 149 -9.29 -14.27 -1.47
CA ILE A 149 -8.03 -15.04 -1.33
C ILE A 149 -7.05 -14.69 -2.45
N THR A 150 -7.53 -14.72 -3.71
CA THR A 150 -6.73 -14.38 -4.89
C THR A 150 -6.23 -12.94 -4.83
N PHE A 151 -7.07 -12.02 -4.34
CA PHE A 151 -6.68 -10.64 -4.08
C PHE A 151 -5.52 -10.54 -3.10
N PHE A 152 -5.61 -11.15 -1.91
CA PHE A 152 -4.56 -11.05 -0.89
C PHE A 152 -3.24 -11.68 -1.34
N ARG A 153 -3.28 -12.74 -2.15
CA ARG A 153 -2.08 -13.35 -2.74
C ARG A 153 -1.37 -12.46 -3.77
N SER A 154 -2.07 -11.46 -4.31
CA SER A 154 -1.53 -10.53 -5.32
C SER A 154 -1.62 -9.06 -4.90
N ILE A 155 -1.89 -8.77 -3.62
CA ILE A 155 -2.25 -7.42 -3.16
C ILE A 155 -1.19 -6.35 -3.47
N ASP A 156 0.09 -6.70 -3.36
CA ASP A 156 1.20 -5.78 -3.63
C ASP A 156 1.26 -5.35 -5.11
N SER A 157 0.77 -6.19 -6.03
CA SER A 157 0.74 -5.88 -7.47
C SER A 157 -0.23 -4.73 -7.82
N PHE A 158 -1.23 -4.49 -6.96
CA PHE A 158 -2.23 -3.44 -7.20
C PHE A 158 -1.82 -2.08 -6.65
N PHE A 159 -1.11 -2.06 -5.52
CA PHE A 159 -0.83 -0.83 -4.76
C PHE A 159 0.65 -0.47 -4.69
N GLY A 160 1.53 -1.33 -5.20
CA GLY A 160 2.97 -1.09 -5.20
C GLY A 160 3.53 -0.88 -3.80
N LYS A 161 4.64 -0.15 -3.71
CA LYS A 161 5.24 0.27 -2.44
C LYS A 161 4.49 1.47 -1.84
N PRO A 162 4.59 1.70 -0.52
CA PRO A 162 3.93 2.81 0.15
C PRO A 162 4.18 4.16 -0.53
N THR A 163 3.12 4.87 -0.89
CA THR A 163 3.20 6.31 -1.15
C THR A 163 3.47 7.01 0.18
N GLY A 164 4.73 7.28 0.48
CA GLY A 164 5.15 7.94 1.72
C GLY A 164 6.07 7.10 2.63
N SER A 165 6.72 6.05 2.12
CA SER A 165 8.09 5.85 2.59
C SER A 165 8.86 7.10 2.17
N GLU A 166 9.17 7.97 3.14
CA GLU A 166 10.30 8.90 3.00
C GLU A 166 11.61 8.08 2.99
N ASP A 167 11.75 7.23 1.98
CA ASP A 167 12.96 7.28 1.21
C ASP A 167 12.71 8.43 0.24
N VAL A 168 13.49 9.49 0.43
CA VAL A 168 13.49 10.68 -0.42
C VAL A 168 13.29 10.22 -1.87
N LYS A 169 12.18 10.62 -2.48
CA LYS A 169 11.96 10.30 -3.89
C LYS A 169 13.05 11.02 -4.66
N ASP A 170 13.84 10.27 -5.40
CA ASP A 170 14.78 10.80 -6.36
C ASP A 170 14.06 11.84 -7.21
N ILE A 171 14.59 13.06 -7.24
CA ILE A 171 13.92 14.18 -7.87
C ILE A 171 13.98 13.94 -9.38
N ILE A 172 12.87 13.44 -9.93
CA ILE A 172 12.68 13.31 -11.37
C ILE A 172 12.07 14.62 -11.88
N VAL A 173 12.87 15.43 -12.57
CA VAL A 173 12.41 16.63 -13.29
C VAL A 173 12.52 16.34 -14.78
N ASP A 174 11.45 16.59 -15.53
CA ASP A 174 11.40 16.39 -17.00
C ASP A 174 11.81 14.99 -17.47
N GLY A 175 11.49 13.95 -16.68
CA GLY A 175 11.80 12.55 -17.00
C GLY A 175 13.27 12.15 -16.78
N LYS A 176 14.09 13.01 -16.18
CA LYS A 176 15.47 12.71 -15.79
C LYS A 176 15.65 12.67 -14.28
N ILE A 177 16.47 11.75 -13.82
CA ILE A 177 16.83 11.63 -12.40
C ILE A 177 17.98 12.59 -12.11
N ASN A 178 17.79 13.50 -11.15
CA ASN A 178 18.82 14.47 -10.78
C ASN A 178 19.66 14.05 -9.58
N ASN A 179 19.12 13.24 -8.66
CA ASN A 179 19.85 12.78 -7.47
C ASN A 179 19.36 11.39 -7.01
N ILE A 180 20.27 10.56 -6.50
CA ILE A 180 19.95 9.27 -5.85
C ILE A 180 19.92 9.49 -4.35
N THR A 181 18.77 9.20 -3.78
CA THR A 181 18.39 9.47 -2.40
C THR A 181 17.61 8.29 -1.81
N ASP A 182 17.20 7.32 -2.64
CA ASP A 182 16.69 6.03 -2.23
C ASP A 182 17.74 5.24 -1.40
N LYS A 183 17.42 4.96 -0.14
CA LYS A 183 18.34 4.29 0.80
C LYS A 183 18.69 2.86 0.37
N THR A 184 17.77 2.15 -0.28
CA THR A 184 18.00 0.77 -0.71
C THR A 184 18.98 0.71 -1.88
N LEU A 185 18.87 1.65 -2.82
CA LEU A 185 19.82 1.80 -3.90
C LEU A 185 21.17 2.31 -3.36
N LEU A 186 21.18 3.32 -2.48
CA LEU A 186 22.41 3.81 -1.86
C LEU A 186 23.17 2.71 -1.11
N GLN A 187 22.48 1.83 -0.37
CA GLN A 187 23.11 0.68 0.28
C GLN A 187 23.79 -0.28 -0.72
N LYS A 188 23.18 -0.49 -1.90
CA LYS A 188 23.78 -1.31 -2.97
C LYS A 188 24.96 -0.61 -3.66
N LEU A 189 24.90 0.72 -3.79
CA LEU A 189 25.95 1.51 -4.43
C LEU A 189 27.15 1.74 -3.51
N LYS A 190 26.95 1.79 -2.18
CA LYS A 190 28.01 2.02 -1.20
C LYS A 190 29.23 1.10 -1.37
N PRO A 191 29.10 -0.24 -1.44
CA PRO A 191 30.25 -1.12 -1.64
C PRO A 191 30.91 -0.98 -3.02
N LEU A 192 30.22 -0.41 -4.01
CA LEU A 192 30.76 -0.22 -5.37
C LEU A 192 31.47 1.12 -5.54
N LEU A 193 31.05 2.15 -4.81
CA LEU A 193 31.51 3.53 -4.98
C LEU A 193 32.36 4.05 -3.81
N ASN A 194 32.15 3.54 -2.59
CA ASN A 194 32.89 3.95 -1.39
C ASN A 194 34.07 3.01 -1.12
N THR A 195 34.95 2.88 -2.11
CA THR A 195 36.18 2.07 -2.09
C THR A 195 37.32 2.85 -2.72
N ASP A 196 38.57 2.45 -2.48
CA ASP A 196 39.75 3.10 -3.08
C ASP A 196 39.74 3.05 -4.62
N THR A 197 39.01 2.09 -5.20
CA THR A 197 38.82 1.93 -6.65
C THR A 197 37.33 1.77 -7.01
N PRO A 198 36.61 2.89 -7.25
CA PRO A 198 35.17 2.85 -7.52
C PRO A 198 34.80 2.06 -8.79
N HIS A 199 33.94 1.04 -8.64
CA HIS A 199 33.39 0.21 -9.72
C HIS A 199 32.27 0.93 -10.48
N THR A 200 32.58 2.09 -11.06
CA THR A 200 31.60 3.04 -11.62
C THR A 200 30.67 2.42 -12.68
N LEU A 201 31.19 1.56 -13.56
CA LEU A 201 30.38 0.92 -14.61
C LEU A 201 29.38 -0.08 -14.03
N GLU A 202 29.76 -0.79 -12.97
CA GLU A 202 28.87 -1.74 -12.28
C GLU A 202 27.79 -0.98 -11.50
N ALA A 203 28.18 0.10 -10.83
CA ALA A 203 27.25 1.01 -10.16
C ALA A 203 26.22 1.61 -11.14
N ILE A 204 26.62 2.00 -12.36
CA ILE A 204 25.69 2.45 -13.40
C ILE A 204 24.70 1.35 -13.78
N LYS A 205 25.16 0.10 -13.98
CA LYS A 205 24.27 -1.03 -14.31
C LYS A 205 23.26 -1.30 -13.20
N VAL A 206 23.71 -1.33 -11.94
CA VAL A 206 22.84 -1.51 -10.76
C VAL A 206 21.80 -0.38 -10.68
N THR A 207 22.22 0.85 -10.95
CA THR A 207 21.33 2.03 -10.99
C THR A 207 20.28 1.91 -12.10
N GLN A 208 20.69 1.56 -13.32
CA GLN A 208 19.78 1.36 -14.45
C GLN A 208 18.77 0.22 -14.20
N GLN A 209 19.22 -0.89 -13.62
CA GLN A 209 18.34 -2.00 -13.25
C GLN A 209 17.33 -1.60 -12.17
N TYR A 210 17.71 -0.69 -11.26
CA TYR A 210 16.83 -0.21 -10.20
C TYR A 210 15.68 0.65 -10.74
N TYR A 211 15.97 1.59 -11.64
CA TYR A 211 14.95 2.51 -12.18
C TYR A 211 14.23 1.96 -13.42
N GLY A 212 14.77 0.95 -14.08
CA GLY A 212 14.21 0.42 -15.32
C GLY A 212 14.46 1.33 -16.52
N ASP A 213 13.60 1.19 -17.55
CA ASP A 213 13.75 1.93 -18.80
C ASP A 213 13.32 3.40 -18.64
N LEU A 214 14.27 4.32 -18.81
CA LEU A 214 14.05 5.77 -18.84
C LEU A 214 14.59 6.34 -20.16
N PRO A 215 13.73 6.50 -21.19
CA PRO A 215 14.16 6.91 -22.53
C PRO A 215 14.88 8.25 -22.61
N GLN A 216 14.66 9.12 -21.62
CA GLN A 216 15.27 10.45 -21.54
C GLN A 216 16.67 10.44 -20.87
N MET A 217 17.05 9.36 -20.18
CA MET A 217 18.33 9.23 -19.51
C MET A 217 19.38 8.61 -20.44
N LYS A 218 20.26 9.45 -21.00
CA LYS A 218 21.39 8.98 -21.81
C LYS A 218 22.48 8.39 -20.89
N PHE A 219 23.37 7.57 -21.45
CA PHE A 219 24.51 7.00 -20.68
C PHE A 219 25.30 8.04 -19.88
N ARG A 220 25.52 9.24 -20.45
CA ARG A 220 26.18 10.35 -19.77
C ARG A 220 25.40 10.85 -18.54
N ASP A 221 24.08 10.86 -18.60
CA ASP A 221 23.22 11.28 -17.50
C ASP A 221 23.33 10.28 -16.34
N TRP A 222 23.31 8.97 -16.63
CA TRP A 222 23.54 7.91 -15.65
C TRP A 222 24.94 7.98 -15.00
N ALA A 223 25.97 8.22 -15.80
CA ALA A 223 27.34 8.34 -15.30
C ALA A 223 27.52 9.55 -14.37
N ASN A 224 26.88 10.68 -14.70
CA ASN A 224 26.89 11.86 -13.84
C ASN A 224 26.12 11.63 -12.54
N LEU A 225 24.97 10.97 -12.62
CA LEU A 225 24.14 10.64 -11.47
C LEU A 225 24.90 9.81 -10.44
N VAL A 226 25.54 8.72 -10.88
CA VAL A 226 26.33 7.81 -10.02
C VAL A 226 27.55 8.52 -9.42
N LYS A 227 28.23 9.39 -10.17
CA LYS A 227 29.41 10.12 -9.67
C LYS A 227 29.09 11.14 -8.57
N ASN A 228 27.87 11.67 -8.57
CA ASN A 228 27.45 12.71 -7.63
C ASN A 228 26.79 12.13 -6.36
N VAL A 229 26.73 10.80 -6.22
CA VAL A 229 26.18 10.15 -5.02
C VAL A 229 27.03 10.49 -3.80
N GLN A 230 26.38 11.01 -2.75
CA GLN A 230 27.01 11.26 -1.46
C GLN A 230 26.47 10.28 -0.42
N PHE A 231 27.37 9.55 0.23
CA PHE A 231 27.03 8.71 1.38
C PHE A 231 27.21 9.55 2.65
N SER A 232 26.13 9.96 3.30
CA SER A 232 26.22 10.62 4.60
C SER A 232 26.87 9.67 5.62
N VAL A 233 27.96 10.10 6.24
CA VAL A 233 28.59 9.36 7.35
C VAL A 233 27.78 9.63 8.61
N SER A 234 26.98 8.65 9.03
CA SER A 234 26.40 8.66 10.38
C SER A 234 27.52 8.34 11.37
N ASN A 235 27.96 9.33 12.14
CA ASN A 235 28.87 9.14 13.28
C ASN A 235 28.14 8.38 14.40
N GLU A 236 28.07 7.06 14.33
CA GLU A 236 27.72 6.21 15.48
C GLU A 236 28.79 5.15 15.80
N GLU A 237 29.96 5.22 15.17
CA GLU A 237 31.12 4.41 15.54
C GLU A 237 32.24 5.28 16.13
N MET A 238 32.00 5.84 17.32
CA MET A 238 33.09 6.18 18.24
C MET A 238 32.55 6.41 19.66
N LYS A 239 32.45 5.32 20.42
CA LYS A 239 32.86 5.22 21.84
C LYS A 239 32.62 3.78 22.33
N CYS A 240 33.45 2.87 21.83
CA CYS A 240 33.86 1.72 22.63
C CYS A 240 34.97 2.16 23.59
N ASP A 241 34.85 1.65 24.81
CA ASP A 241 35.92 1.29 25.74
C ASP A 241 36.98 2.33 26.06
N HIS A 242 36.92 2.91 27.25
CA HIS A 242 38.10 2.96 28.12
C HIS A 242 37.75 2.27 29.45
N LYS A 243 38.59 1.27 29.76
CA LYS A 243 38.71 0.56 31.04
C LYS A 243 38.80 1.49 32.24
#